data_AF-A0AAP0GBE8-F1
#
_entry.id   AF-A0AAP0GBE8-F1
#
_cell.length_a   1.000
_cell.length_b   1.000
_cell.length_c   1.000
_cell.angle_alpha   90.00
_cell.angle_beta   90.00
_cell.angle_gamma   90.00
#
_symmetry.space_group_name_H-M   'P 1'
#
loop_
_entity.id
_entity.type
_entity.pdbx_description
1 polymer ?
#
loop_
_entity_poly.entity_id
_entity_poly.type
_entity_poly.pdbx_seq_one_letter_code
_entity_poly.pdbx_strand_id
1 'polypeptide(L)' 'MDARKCVRFSPEQVEALERVYDEFPKPSSLRRQQLIRDCTILANIKPKQIKFWFQNHR' A
#
# COMPACT_ATOMS: atom_id res chain seq x y z
N MET A 1 -9.84 -23.69 -9.03
CA MET A 1 -9.08 -22.45 -9.33
C MET A 1 -9.28 -21.49 -8.17
N ASP A 2 -8.69 -21.82 -7.03
CA ASP A 2 -8.71 -20.95 -5.86
C ASP A 2 -7.95 -19.67 -6.20
N ALA A 3 -8.69 -18.62 -6.54
CA ALA A 3 -8.20 -17.26 -6.62
C ALA A 3 -7.77 -16.76 -5.23
N ARG A 4 -6.82 -17.47 -4.62
CA ARG A 4 -6.10 -17.10 -3.40
C ARG A 4 -5.19 -15.94 -3.74
N LYS A 5 -5.82 -14.77 -3.90
CA LYS A 5 -5.36 -13.47 -3.44
C LYS A 5 -3.90 -13.15 -3.78
N CYS A 6 -3.49 -13.27 -5.04
CA CYS A 6 -2.49 -12.32 -5.52
C CYS A 6 -3.14 -10.95 -5.41
N VAL A 7 -2.77 -10.19 -4.39
CA VAL A 7 -3.21 -8.81 -4.22
C VAL A 7 -2.61 -8.05 -5.38
N ARG A 8 -3.38 -7.97 -6.47
CA ARG A 8 -3.11 -7.08 -7.57
C ARG A 8 -3.59 -5.71 -7.11
N PHE A 9 -2.65 -4.92 -6.61
CA PHE A 9 -2.85 -3.49 -6.54
C PHE A 9 -3.08 -2.99 -7.97
N SER A 10 -4.08 -2.13 -8.16
CA SER A 10 -4.23 -1.41 -9.43
C SER A 10 -2.97 -0.58 -9.71
N PRO A 11 -2.60 -0.31 -10.97
CA PRO A 11 -1.43 0.51 -11.28
C PRO A 11 -1.45 1.86 -10.54
N GLU A 12 -2.63 2.47 -10.39
CA GLU A 12 -2.79 3.72 -9.63
C GLU A 12 -2.57 3.53 -8.11
N GLN A 13 -2.89 2.34 -7.56
CA GLN A 13 -2.58 2.01 -6.16
C GLN A 13 -1.09 1.76 -5.96
N VAL A 14 -0.43 1.12 -6.93
CA VAL A 14 1.02 0.92 -6.92
C VAL A 14 1.72 2.26 -6.98
N GLU A 15 1.34 3.14 -7.92
CA GLU A 15 1.92 4.49 -8.06
C GLU A 15 1.82 5.30 -6.76
N ALA A 16 0.66 5.25 -6.09
CA ALA A 16 0.47 5.92 -4.80
C ALA A 16 1.35 5.34 -3.68
N LEU A 17 1.58 4.02 -3.68
CA LEU A 17 2.47 3.36 -2.71
C LEU A 17 3.95 3.66 -3.00
N GLU A 18 4.35 3.64 -4.28
CA GLU A 18 5.71 3.95 -4.74
C GLU A 18 6.08 5.40 -4.47
N ARG A 19 5.19 6.35 -4.75
CA ARG A 19 5.41 7.78 -4.45
C ARG A 19 5.72 8.01 -2.97
N VAL A 20 4.98 7.33 -2.10
CA VAL A 20 5.18 7.43 -0.66
C VAL A 20 6.46 6.73 -0.21
N TYR A 21 6.83 5.63 -0.87
CA TYR A 21 8.09 4.94 -0.61
C TYR A 21 9.30 5.78 -1.01
N ASP A 22 9.24 6.46 -2.15
CA ASP A 22 10.28 7.37 -2.64
C ASP A 22 10.46 8.56 -1.67
N GLU A 23 9.36 9.15 -1.21
CA GLU A 23 9.40 10.25 -0.23
C GLU A 23 9.89 9.78 1.15
N PHE A 24 9.54 8.57 1.59
CA PHE A 24 9.92 8.02 2.88
C PHE A 24 10.16 6.49 2.79
N PRO A 25 11.42 6.03 2.66
CA PRO A 25 11.73 4.59 2.53
C PRO A 25 11.39 3.77 3.79
N LYS A 26 11.01 4.41 4.90
CA LYS A 26 10.51 3.79 6.13
C LYS A 26 9.28 4.54 6.65
N PRO A 27 8.10 4.34 6.04
CA PRO A 27 6.90 4.99 6.53
C PRO A 27 6.54 4.42 7.90
N SER A 28 6.50 5.30 8.91
CA SER A 28 6.02 4.96 10.25
C SER A 28 4.57 4.47 10.19
N SER A 29 4.10 3.76 11.21
CA SER A 29 2.71 3.26 11.26
C SER A 29 1.68 4.39 11.11
N LEU A 30 1.97 5.58 11.65
CA LEU A 30 1.11 6.77 11.52
C LEU A 30 1.00 7.22 10.06
N ARG A 31 2.12 7.31 9.34
CA ARG A 31 2.15 7.69 7.92
C ARG A 31 1.35 6.71 7.07
N ARG A 32 1.46 5.41 7.36
CA ARG A 32 0.67 4.36 6.69
C ARG A 32 -0.84 4.52 6.92
N GLN A 33 -1.27 4.89 8.13
CA GLN A 33 -2.68 5.17 8.40
C GLN A 33 -3.15 6.44 7.69
N GLN A 34 -2.29 7.46 7.60
CA GLN A 34 -2.59 8.69 6.88
C GLN A 34 -2.77 8.43 5.38
N LEU A 35 -1.93 7.62 4.73
CA LEU A 35 -2.13 7.23 3.33
C LEU A 35 -3.51 6.63 3.05
N ILE A 36 -3.98 5.75 3.92
CA ILE A 36 -5.30 5.09 3.75
C ILE A 36 -6.43 6.14 3.83
N ARG A 37 -6.22 7.20 4.61
CA ARG A 37 -7.21 8.29 4.80
C ARG A 37 -7.11 9.35 3.70
N ASP A 38 -5.90 9.70 3.29
CA ASP A 38 -5.60 10.79 2.36
C ASP A 38 -5.75 10.33 0.90
N CYS A 39 -5.45 9.06 0.61
CA CYS A 39 -5.64 8.47 -0.71
C CYS A 39 -6.92 7.61 -0.72
N THR A 40 -8.00 8.15 -1.27
CA THR A 40 -9.27 7.45 -1.47
C THR A 40 -9.11 6.14 -2.26
N ILE A 41 -8.11 6.07 -3.14
CA ILE A 41 -7.77 4.86 -3.90
C ILE A 41 -7.14 3.75 -3.04
N LEU A 42 -6.49 4.11 -1.93
CA LEU A 42 -5.95 3.17 -0.95
C LEU A 42 -6.95 2.89 0.18
N ALA A 43 -8.08 3.62 0.27
CA ALA A 43 -9.08 3.47 1.32
C ALA A 43 -9.71 2.07 1.35
N ASN A 44 -9.77 1.38 0.20
CA ASN A 44 -10.28 0.01 0.11
C ASN A 44 -9.19 -1.07 0.33
N ILE A 45 -7.95 -0.66 0.63
CA ILE A 45 -6.85 -1.58 0.87
C ILE A 45 -6.75 -1.88 2.37
N LYS A 46 -6.70 -3.18 2.71
CA LYS A 46 -6.52 -3.58 4.11
C LYS A 46 -5.14 -3.16 4.63
N PRO A 47 -5.00 -2.67 5.88
CA PRO A 47 -3.71 -2.29 6.45
C PRO A 47 -2.64 -3.39 6.39
N LYS A 48 -3.06 -4.67 6.50
CA LYS A 48 -2.18 -5.84 6.35
C LYS A 48 -1.56 -5.95 4.95
N GLN A 49 -2.28 -5.53 3.91
CA GLN A 49 -1.81 -5.56 2.53
C GLN A 49 -0.75 -4.48 2.29
N ILE A 50 -0.97 -3.27 2.80
CA ILE A 50 0.03 -2.18 2.75
C ILE A 50 1.29 -2.61 3.50
N LYS A 51 1.14 -3.21 4.68
CA LYS A 51 2.28 -3.78 5.43
C LYS A 51 3.05 -4.81 4.60
N PHE A 52 2.36 -5.70 3.90
CA PHE A 52 2.99 -6.73 3.08
C PHE A 52 3.70 -6.14 1.86
N TRP A 53 3.09 -5.17 1.17
CA TRP A 53 3.70 -4.47 0.05
C TRP A 53 5.03 -3.81 0.44
N PHE A 54 5.04 -3.03 1.53
CA PHE A 54 6.26 -2.41 2.06
C PHE A 54 7.31 -3.43 2.58
N GLN A 55 6.90 -4.65 2.94
CA GLN A 55 7.84 -5.72 3.32
C GLN A 55 8.42 -6.45 2.10
N ASN A 56 7.65 -6.55 1.01
CA ASN A 56 8.02 -7.27 -0.21
C ASN A 56 8.80 -6.38 -1.20
N HIS A 57 8.64 -5.06 -1.13
CA HIS A 57 9.37 -4.07 -1.94
C HIS A 57 10.65 -3.53 -1.25
N ARG A 58 11.28 -4.32 -0.37
CA ARG A 58 12.52 -3.95 0.35
C ARG A 58 13.78 -4.45 -0.35
#